data_AF-A0A941W0H2-F1
#
_entry.id   AF-A0A941W0H2-F1
#
_cell.length_a   1.000
_cell.length_b   1.000
_cell.length_c   1.000
_cell.angle_alpha   90.00
_cell.angle_beta   90.00
_cell.angle_gamma   90.00
#
_symmetry.space_group_name_H-M   'P 1'
#
loop_
_entity.id
_entity.type
_entity.pdbx_description
1 polymer ?
#
loop_
_entity_poly.entity_id
_entity_poly.type
_entity_poly.pdbx_seq_one_letter_code
_entity_poly.pdbx_strand_id
1 'polypeptide(L)'
;MMMTTPQSAIDLNGRQRAIRRRRFRKNPPSRQESEPREEAVTFTGWCKKTLAVLKGLKEAVATLTWLKAIVASLFGMGFVFYSSASHVKLLSEMFPQADAGQQFVWANPDGAVKAGFARECAKPKLVNALGLGGASSGLRLQYGLVPAMRDGGWGVHWDQAPTHHFDASGFAHFSFWVRGASGEELFEIGLKDTDARETKIDAKDWIAASDLRNGVEVIVPLTEFKGVKKQSLNNVSFSFNALHGSGSICIDSMAFGGKGSRA
;
A
#
# COMPACT_ATOMS: atom_id res chain seq x y z
N MET A 1 -47.26 4.58 35.25
CA MET A 1 -47.64 3.64 34.18
C MET A 1 -46.33 3.07 33.61
N MET A 2 -45.89 1.92 34.10
CA MET A 2 -44.65 1.27 33.68
C MET A 2 -44.96 0.32 32.53
N MET A 3 -44.33 0.53 31.36
CA MET A 3 -44.35 -0.44 30.26
C MET A 3 -43.10 -1.31 30.35
N THR A 4 -43.30 -2.57 30.73
CA THR A 4 -42.34 -3.65 30.55
C THR A 4 -42.37 -4.13 29.11
N THR A 5 -41.24 -4.05 28.42
CA THR A 5 -41.06 -4.63 27.08
C THR A 5 -40.57 -6.08 27.20
N PRO A 6 -41.07 -7.02 26.37
CA PRO A 6 -40.66 -8.42 26.44
C PRO A 6 -39.35 -8.66 25.69
N GLN A 7 -38.39 -9.32 26.38
CA GLN A 7 -37.17 -9.87 25.79
C GLN A 7 -37.52 -11.07 24.90
N SER A 8 -37.12 -11.02 23.64
CA SER A 8 -37.13 -12.16 22.72
C SER A 8 -35.83 -12.95 22.88
N ALA A 9 -35.97 -14.22 23.24
CA ALA A 9 -34.88 -15.19 23.28
C ALA A 9 -34.57 -15.64 21.84
N ILE A 10 -33.32 -15.47 21.41
CA ILE A 10 -32.81 -15.97 20.13
C ILE A 10 -32.25 -17.37 20.38
N ASP A 11 -32.91 -18.36 19.78
CA ASP A 11 -32.50 -19.76 19.76
C ASP A 11 -31.34 -19.95 18.76
N LEU A 12 -30.13 -20.12 19.29
CA LEU A 12 -28.91 -20.40 18.51
C LEU A 12 -28.59 -21.89 18.58
N ASN A 13 -29.46 -22.73 18.01
CA ASN A 13 -29.15 -24.15 17.84
C ASN A 13 -29.42 -24.60 16.41
N GLY A 14 -28.36 -25.09 15.75
CA GLY A 14 -28.50 -25.99 14.61
C GLY A 14 -27.95 -25.51 13.29
N ARG A 15 -26.62 -25.66 13.08
CA ARG A 15 -26.05 -26.18 11.82
C ARG A 15 -24.56 -26.46 11.94
N GLN A 16 -24.20 -27.58 12.56
CA GLN A 16 -22.90 -28.21 12.32
C GLN A 16 -22.91 -28.84 10.93
N ARG A 17 -22.27 -28.19 9.95
CA ARG A 17 -21.93 -28.82 8.67
C ARG A 17 -20.65 -29.63 8.83
N ALA A 18 -20.77 -30.94 8.60
CA ALA A 18 -19.67 -31.90 8.60
C ALA A 18 -18.62 -31.54 7.55
N ILE A 19 -17.43 -31.13 8.00
CA ILE A 19 -16.25 -30.93 7.16
C ILE A 19 -15.60 -32.31 6.92
N ARG A 20 -15.76 -32.81 5.70
CA ARG A 20 -15.16 -34.04 5.19
C ARG A 20 -13.64 -33.86 5.03
N ARG A 21 -12.87 -34.27 6.03
CA ARG A 21 -11.39 -34.33 5.98
C ARG A 21 -10.93 -35.27 4.85
N ARG A 22 -10.34 -34.72 3.77
CA ARG A 22 -9.55 -35.50 2.81
C ARG A 22 -8.20 -35.84 3.45
N ARG A 23 -7.98 -37.13 3.74
CA ARG A 23 -6.66 -37.67 4.09
C ARG A 23 -5.76 -37.64 2.85
N PHE A 24 -4.68 -36.87 2.91
CA PHE A 24 -3.59 -36.96 1.94
C PHE A 24 -2.80 -38.24 2.20
N ARG A 25 -2.80 -39.13 1.22
CA ARG A 25 -2.08 -40.41 1.20
C ARG A 25 -0.59 -40.10 0.96
N LYS A 26 0.24 -40.36 1.97
CA LYS A 26 1.69 -40.21 1.93
C LYS A 26 2.28 -41.48 1.28
N ASN A 27 2.80 -41.38 0.07
CA ASN A 27 3.63 -42.44 -0.50
C ASN A 27 5.09 -42.23 -0.05
N PRO A 28 5.78 -43.28 0.43
CA PRO A 28 7.20 -43.22 0.75
C PRO A 28 8.04 -43.34 -0.53
N PRO A 29 9.10 -42.53 -0.72
CA PRO A 29 10.08 -42.80 -1.75
C PRO A 29 11.06 -43.90 -1.31
N SER A 30 11.33 -44.78 -2.27
CA SER A 30 12.23 -45.91 -2.23
C SER A 30 13.68 -45.50 -1.97
N ARG A 31 14.27 -46.21 -1.01
CA ARG A 31 15.69 -46.25 -0.67
C ARG A 31 16.48 -46.83 -1.85
N GLN A 32 17.34 -46.01 -2.46
CA GLN A 32 18.38 -46.47 -3.38
C GLN A 32 19.73 -46.15 -2.73
N GLU A 33 20.31 -47.18 -2.13
CA GLU A 33 21.65 -47.19 -1.55
C GLU A 33 22.66 -47.21 -2.71
N SER A 34 23.37 -46.10 -2.89
CA SER A 34 24.61 -46.06 -3.65
C SER A 34 25.69 -45.54 -2.71
N GLU A 35 26.59 -46.44 -2.30
CA GLU A 35 27.78 -46.14 -1.52
C GLU A 35 28.60 -45.02 -2.19
N PRO A 36 28.86 -43.90 -1.51
CA PRO A 36 29.91 -42.99 -1.91
C PRO A 36 31.24 -43.55 -1.41
N ARG A 37 32.12 -43.87 -2.37
CA ARG A 37 33.54 -44.12 -2.14
C ARG A 37 34.13 -42.85 -1.48
N GLU A 38 34.46 -42.94 -0.19
CA GLU A 38 35.17 -41.88 0.54
C GLU A 38 36.58 -41.73 -0.06
N GLU A 39 36.71 -40.84 -1.04
CA GLU A 39 37.99 -40.21 -1.30
C GLU A 39 38.26 -39.25 -0.14
N ALA A 40 39.26 -39.60 0.69
CA ALA A 40 39.72 -38.76 1.79
C ALA A 40 40.18 -37.40 1.23
N VAL A 41 39.26 -36.43 1.21
CA VAL A 41 39.56 -35.04 0.91
C VAL A 41 40.36 -34.51 2.09
N THR A 42 41.68 -34.65 2.00
CA THR A 42 42.59 -34.08 2.98
C THR A 42 42.34 -32.58 3.07
N PHE A 43 42.12 -32.09 4.29
CA PHE A 43 41.82 -30.68 4.61
C PHE A 43 42.80 -29.69 3.93
N THR A 44 44.04 -30.12 3.73
CA THR A 44 45.08 -29.38 3.00
C THR A 44 44.75 -29.16 1.51
N GLY A 45 44.08 -30.11 0.85
CA GLY A 45 43.62 -29.97 -0.54
C GLY A 45 42.49 -28.95 -0.68
N TRP A 46 41.54 -28.95 0.26
CA TRP A 46 40.45 -27.98 0.28
C TRP A 46 40.95 -26.55 0.54
N CYS A 47 41.85 -26.37 1.51
CA CYS A 47 42.48 -25.08 1.79
C CYS A 47 43.29 -24.53 0.61
N LYS A 48 44.03 -25.37 -0.13
CA LYS A 48 44.75 -24.90 -1.33
C LYS A 48 43.79 -24.44 -2.44
N LYS A 49 42.66 -25.13 -2.62
CA LYS A 49 41.67 -24.79 -3.64
C LYS A 49 40.93 -23.50 -3.30
N THR A 50 40.53 -23.30 -2.04
CA THR A 50 39.89 -22.05 -1.59
C THR A 50 40.85 -20.85 -1.63
N LEU A 51 42.13 -21.04 -1.31
CA LEU A 51 43.12 -19.95 -1.35
C LEU A 51 43.45 -19.52 -2.79
N ALA A 52 43.44 -20.46 -3.75
CA ALA A 52 43.57 -20.14 -5.18
C ALA A 52 42.36 -19.34 -5.71
N VAL A 53 41.13 -19.71 -5.30
CA VAL A 53 39.91 -18.97 -5.67
C VAL A 53 39.91 -17.57 -5.05
N LEU A 54 40.29 -17.43 -3.77
CA LEU A 54 40.41 -16.13 -3.10
C LEU A 54 41.46 -15.23 -3.74
N LYS A 55 42.58 -15.80 -4.21
CA LYS A 55 43.62 -15.04 -4.91
C LYS A 55 43.12 -14.52 -6.27
N GLY A 56 42.40 -15.36 -7.02
CA GLY A 56 41.75 -14.93 -8.27
C GLY A 56 40.68 -13.87 -8.05
N LEU A 57 39.90 -13.98 -6.97
CA LEU A 57 38.87 -13.00 -6.63
C LEU A 57 39.47 -11.64 -6.22
N LYS A 58 40.62 -11.64 -5.54
CA LYS A 58 41.35 -10.41 -5.19
C LYS A 58 41.85 -9.66 -6.44
N GLU A 59 42.37 -10.39 -7.43
CA GLU A 59 42.81 -9.79 -8.70
C GLU A 59 41.62 -9.26 -9.52
N ALA A 60 40.50 -9.99 -9.55
CA ALA A 60 39.27 -9.51 -10.20
C ALA A 60 38.70 -8.24 -9.54
N VAL A 61 38.71 -8.16 -8.20
CA VAL A 61 38.28 -6.96 -7.47
C VAL A 61 39.23 -5.77 -7.73
N ALA A 62 40.54 -6.01 -7.81
CA ALA A 62 41.50 -4.97 -8.17
C ALA A 62 41.23 -4.41 -9.58
N THR A 63 40.93 -5.28 -10.56
CA THR A 63 40.57 -4.84 -11.91
C THR A 63 39.24 -4.07 -11.97
N LEU A 64 38.25 -4.43 -11.14
CA LEU A 64 36.98 -3.69 -11.05
C LEU A 64 37.14 -2.31 -10.40
N THR A 65 38.07 -2.18 -9.45
CA THR A 65 38.38 -0.89 -8.82
C THR A 65 39.06 0.07 -9.79
N TRP A 66 39.94 -0.43 -10.66
CA TRP A 66 40.53 0.35 -11.74
C TRP A 66 39.50 0.79 -12.80
N LEU A 67 38.54 -0.07 -13.12
CA LEU A 67 37.43 0.27 -14.03
C LEU A 67 36.56 1.41 -13.46
N LYS A 68 36.30 1.42 -12.14
CA LYS A 68 35.60 2.53 -11.46
C LYS A 68 36.37 3.84 -11.56
N ALA A 69 37.70 3.81 -11.48
CA ALA A 69 38.53 5.01 -11.60
C ALA A 69 38.50 5.60 -13.02
N ILE A 70 38.44 4.77 -14.06
CA ILE A 70 38.30 5.24 -15.46
C ILE A 70 36.92 5.84 -15.71
N VAL A 71 35.86 5.22 -15.21
CA VAL A 71 34.50 5.78 -15.32
C VAL A 71 34.39 7.08 -14.53
N ALA A 72 35.00 7.19 -13.36
CA ALA A 72 35.04 8.45 -12.60
C ALA A 72 35.88 9.54 -13.29
N SER A 73 36.94 9.17 -14.02
CA SER A 73 37.82 10.11 -14.71
C SER A 73 37.23 10.65 -16.02
N LEU A 74 36.38 9.90 -16.73
CA LEU A 74 35.72 10.38 -17.95
C LEU A 74 34.53 11.31 -17.68
N PHE A 75 34.02 11.34 -16.45
CA PHE A 75 32.95 12.25 -16.02
C PHE A 75 33.44 13.28 -14.98
N GLY A 76 34.74 13.32 -14.70
CA GLY A 76 35.38 14.12 -13.65
C GLY A 76 35.75 15.55 -14.03
N MET A 77 34.96 16.21 -14.87
CA MET A 77 35.06 17.66 -15.07
C MET A 77 33.66 18.28 -15.01
N GLY A 78 33.26 18.65 -13.80
CA GLY A 78 32.21 19.63 -13.55
C GLY A 78 30.83 19.09 -13.20
N PHE A 79 30.69 18.32 -12.13
CA PHE A 79 29.43 18.34 -11.37
C PHE A 79 29.71 18.49 -9.88
N VAL A 80 29.48 19.72 -9.40
CA VAL A 80 29.36 20.04 -7.98
C VAL A 80 28.18 19.24 -7.45
N PHE A 81 28.44 18.16 -6.69
CA PHE A 81 27.39 17.52 -5.92
C PHE A 81 27.09 18.40 -4.71
N TYR A 82 26.16 19.33 -4.90
CA TYR A 82 25.32 19.77 -3.79
C TYR A 82 24.60 18.52 -3.28
N SER A 83 25.05 18.02 -2.13
CA SER A 83 24.30 17.04 -1.34
C SER A 83 23.11 17.78 -0.71
N SER A 84 22.09 18.02 -1.53
CA SER A 84 20.77 18.43 -1.06
C SER A 84 20.12 17.19 -0.49
N ALA A 85 19.98 17.15 0.83
CA ALA A 85 19.09 16.23 1.54
C ALA A 85 17.82 16.04 0.71
N SER A 86 17.48 14.78 0.42
CA SER A 86 16.42 14.36 -0.48
C SER A 86 15.18 15.25 -0.33
N HIS A 87 14.97 16.14 -1.29
CA HIS A 87 13.70 16.83 -1.44
C HIS A 87 12.67 15.75 -1.73
N VAL A 88 11.90 15.37 -0.71
CA VAL A 88 10.66 14.63 -0.91
C VAL A 88 9.73 15.61 -1.63
N LYS A 89 9.61 15.46 -2.95
CA LYS A 89 8.49 15.96 -3.74
C LYS A 89 7.82 14.77 -4.41
N LEU A 90 6.49 14.63 -4.48
CA LEU A 90 5.37 15.43 -3.97
C LEU A 90 4.07 14.59 -4.11
N LEU A 91 3.08 14.80 -3.22
CA LEU A 91 1.67 14.44 -3.51
C LEU A 91 1.16 15.16 -4.78
N SER A 92 1.76 16.31 -5.11
CA SER A 92 1.43 17.19 -6.24
C SER A 92 1.92 16.73 -7.62
N GLU A 93 2.54 15.56 -7.77
CA GLU A 93 2.73 14.91 -9.08
C GLU A 93 1.74 13.75 -9.30
N MET A 94 1.08 13.28 -8.23
CA MET A 94 0.23 12.08 -8.23
C MET A 94 -1.28 12.37 -8.24
N PHE A 95 -1.68 13.64 -8.18
CA PHE A 95 -2.99 14.10 -8.64
C PHE A 95 -2.82 15.05 -9.84
N PRO A 96 -2.46 14.56 -11.04
CA PRO A 96 -2.29 15.39 -12.24
C PRO A 96 -3.59 16.04 -12.77
N GLN A 97 -4.66 16.09 -11.98
CA GLN A 97 -5.93 16.77 -12.31
C GLN A 97 -6.44 17.70 -11.18
N ALA A 98 -5.69 17.89 -10.10
CA ALA A 98 -6.08 18.77 -9.01
C ALA A 98 -4.87 19.56 -8.50
N ASP A 99 -4.44 20.58 -9.26
CA ASP A 99 -3.38 21.54 -8.91
C ASP A 99 -3.68 22.39 -7.64
N ALA A 100 -4.64 21.98 -6.82
CA ALA A 100 -5.33 22.82 -5.87
C ALA A 100 -5.70 22.14 -4.54
N GLY A 101 -5.62 20.80 -4.45
CA GLY A 101 -5.93 20.09 -3.20
C GLY A 101 -4.74 20.10 -2.24
N GLN A 102 -5.00 20.34 -0.95
CA GLN A 102 -3.99 20.23 0.11
C GLN A 102 -4.17 18.91 0.86
N GLN A 103 -3.05 18.28 1.24
CA GLN A 103 -3.06 17.12 2.15
C GLN A 103 -3.44 17.57 3.56
N PHE A 104 -4.30 16.80 4.22
CA PHE A 104 -4.54 16.95 5.65
C PHE A 104 -4.48 15.61 6.36
N VAL A 105 -4.07 15.65 7.63
CA VAL A 105 -4.17 14.54 8.56
C VAL A 105 -5.13 14.99 9.65
N TRP A 106 -6.22 14.25 9.81
CA TRP A 106 -7.10 14.41 10.95
C TRP A 106 -6.79 13.30 11.94
N ALA A 107 -6.01 13.61 12.95
CA ALA A 107 -5.80 12.74 14.09
C ALA A 107 -6.12 13.55 15.34
N ASN A 108 -6.67 12.89 16.36
CA ASN A 108 -6.60 13.42 17.72
C ASN A 108 -5.13 13.76 18.07
N PRO A 109 -4.90 14.69 19.02
CA PRO A 109 -3.55 15.13 19.42
C PRO A 109 -2.61 13.97 19.84
N ASP A 110 -3.16 12.80 20.12
CA ASP A 110 -2.46 11.59 20.53
C ASP A 110 -1.69 10.89 19.39
N GLY A 111 -1.77 11.38 18.14
CA GLY A 111 -1.00 10.85 17.01
C GLY A 111 -1.47 9.46 16.54
N ALA A 112 -2.76 9.16 16.74
CA ALA A 112 -3.38 7.88 16.42
C ALA A 112 -3.33 7.51 14.93
N VAL A 113 -3.13 8.48 14.05
CA VAL A 113 -2.89 8.27 12.61
C VAL A 113 -1.58 8.93 12.23
N LYS A 114 -0.70 8.16 11.58
CA LYS A 114 0.57 8.62 11.00
C LYS A 114 0.52 8.42 9.50
N ALA A 115 0.97 9.43 8.76
CA ALA A 115 1.03 9.41 7.32
C ALA A 115 2.44 9.72 6.84
N GLY A 116 2.92 9.02 5.80
CA GLY A 116 4.21 9.28 5.20
C GLY A 116 4.37 8.58 3.85
N PHE A 117 5.27 9.06 3.01
CA PHE A 117 5.54 8.43 1.70
C PHE A 117 6.61 7.36 1.82
N ALA A 118 6.36 6.20 1.23
CA ALA A 118 7.26 5.06 1.28
C ALA A 118 7.34 4.39 -0.09
N ARG A 119 8.54 4.00 -0.51
CA ARG A 119 8.77 3.35 -1.83
C ARG A 119 8.05 2.03 -1.93
N GLU A 120 8.03 1.27 -0.83
CA GLU A 120 7.31 0.01 -0.73
C GLU A 120 5.79 0.17 -0.77
N CYS A 121 5.25 1.38 -0.62
CA CYS A 121 3.83 1.64 -0.83
C CYS A 121 3.49 2.00 -2.27
N ALA A 122 4.45 2.03 -3.20
CA ALA A 122 4.15 2.29 -4.59
C ALA A 122 3.39 1.11 -5.23
N LYS A 123 2.39 1.42 -6.05
CA LYS A 123 1.71 0.46 -6.94
C LYS A 123 2.78 -0.21 -7.81
N PRO A 124 2.87 -1.56 -7.82
CA PRO A 124 3.80 -2.26 -8.69
C PRO A 124 3.56 -1.86 -10.14
N LYS A 125 4.49 -1.12 -10.75
CA LYS A 125 4.47 -0.87 -12.19
C LYS A 125 5.05 -2.10 -12.88
N LEU A 126 4.42 -2.53 -13.97
CA LEU A 126 5.05 -3.45 -14.91
C LEU A 126 6.34 -2.78 -15.38
N VAL A 127 7.47 -3.22 -14.84
CA VAL A 127 8.78 -2.75 -15.27
C VAL A 127 8.91 -3.09 -16.74
N ASN A 128 9.01 -2.08 -17.60
CA ASN A 128 9.34 -2.26 -19.00
C ASN A 128 10.66 -3.05 -19.06
N ALA A 129 10.82 -3.93 -20.05
CA ALA A 129 11.96 -4.87 -20.19
C ALA A 129 13.37 -4.23 -20.13
N LEU A 130 13.45 -2.91 -20.20
CA LEU A 130 14.67 -2.10 -20.12
C LEU A 130 15.06 -1.66 -18.69
N GLY A 131 14.29 -2.03 -17.65
CA GLY A 131 14.67 -1.81 -16.24
C GLY A 131 14.70 -0.35 -15.78
N LEU A 132 14.30 0.61 -16.63
CA LEU A 132 14.21 2.04 -16.30
C LEU A 132 12.90 2.33 -15.54
N GLY A 133 12.80 1.86 -14.31
CA GLY A 133 11.71 2.20 -13.40
C GLY A 133 12.02 3.49 -12.64
N GLY A 134 11.25 4.55 -12.86
CA GLY A 134 11.29 5.74 -12.00
C GLY A 134 10.94 5.37 -10.55
N ALA A 135 11.59 6.02 -9.58
CA ALA A 135 11.34 5.77 -8.16
C ALA A 135 9.94 6.29 -7.76
N SER A 136 8.91 5.47 -7.90
CA SER A 136 7.58 5.77 -7.36
C SER A 136 7.54 5.54 -5.85
N SER A 137 6.76 6.35 -5.13
CA SER A 137 6.44 6.16 -3.72
C SER A 137 4.93 6.27 -3.56
N GLY A 138 4.35 5.47 -2.67
CA GLY A 138 2.94 5.58 -2.28
C GLY A 138 2.79 6.14 -0.87
N LEU A 139 1.56 6.49 -0.51
CA LEU A 139 1.17 6.94 0.82
C LEU A 139 1.05 5.74 1.76
N ARG A 140 1.80 5.74 2.86
CA ARG A 140 1.61 4.85 4.00
C ARG A 140 0.74 5.55 5.04
N LEU A 141 -0.33 4.89 5.44
CA LEU A 141 -1.13 5.25 6.62
C LEU A 141 -0.97 4.17 7.68
N GLN A 142 -0.53 4.57 8.87
CA GLN A 142 -0.48 3.73 10.06
C GLN A 142 -1.48 4.27 11.06
N TYR A 143 -2.34 3.40 11.59
CA TYR A 143 -3.36 3.80 12.55
C TYR A 143 -3.40 2.84 13.73
N GLY A 144 -3.73 3.37 14.90
CA GLY A 144 -3.92 2.60 16.12
C GLY A 144 -5.03 3.22 16.96
N LEU A 145 -6.24 2.72 16.79
CA LEU A 145 -7.43 3.20 17.50
C LEU A 145 -7.78 2.24 18.62
N VAL A 146 -8.00 2.79 19.81
CA VAL A 146 -8.59 2.09 20.95
C VAL A 146 -10.03 2.56 21.15
N PRO A 147 -10.91 1.78 21.79
CA PRO A 147 -12.33 2.14 21.96
C PRO A 147 -12.61 3.52 22.59
N ALA A 148 -11.66 4.08 23.33
CA ALA A 148 -11.76 5.41 23.93
C ALA A 148 -11.27 6.56 23.02
N MET A 149 -10.68 6.26 21.87
CA MET A 149 -10.22 7.25 20.90
C MET A 149 -11.34 7.67 19.98
N ARG A 150 -11.32 8.94 19.57
CA ARG A 150 -12.16 9.42 18.47
C ARG A 150 -11.61 8.92 17.14
N ASP A 151 -12.48 8.92 16.15
CA ASP A 151 -12.13 8.59 14.78
C ASP A 151 -10.98 9.48 14.27
N GLY A 152 -10.24 8.97 13.31
CA GLY A 152 -9.14 9.66 12.65
C GLY A 152 -9.13 9.36 11.16
N GLY A 153 -8.25 10.02 10.42
CA GLY A 153 -8.14 9.81 8.99
C GLY A 153 -7.08 10.67 8.32
N TRP A 154 -6.96 10.44 7.02
CA TRP A 154 -6.11 11.18 6.13
C TRP A 154 -6.93 11.55 4.89
N GLY A 155 -6.68 12.70 4.28
CA GLY A 155 -7.38 13.05 3.06
C GLY A 155 -6.75 14.18 2.27
N VAL A 156 -7.45 14.54 1.19
CA VAL A 156 -7.19 15.73 0.39
C VAL A 156 -8.40 16.65 0.52
N HIS A 157 -8.17 17.89 0.95
CA HIS A 157 -9.20 18.92 1.05
C HIS A 157 -8.91 20.04 0.06
N TRP A 158 -9.97 20.67 -0.45
CA TRP A 158 -9.87 21.74 -1.44
C TRP A 158 -10.14 23.13 -0.88
N ASP A 159 -10.12 23.33 0.44
CA ASP A 159 -10.38 24.65 1.04
C ASP A 159 -9.37 25.72 0.60
N GLN A 160 -8.14 25.31 0.25
CA GLN A 160 -7.08 26.18 -0.24
C GLN A 160 -6.97 26.21 -1.77
N ALA A 161 -7.82 25.48 -2.48
CA ALA A 161 -7.91 25.55 -3.93
C ALA A 161 -8.41 26.94 -4.39
N PRO A 162 -8.04 27.43 -5.59
CA PRO A 162 -8.58 28.68 -6.11
C PRO A 162 -10.13 28.70 -6.19
N THR A 163 -10.75 27.54 -6.39
CA THR A 163 -12.21 27.36 -6.42
C THR A 163 -12.80 27.06 -5.04
N HIS A 164 -11.98 26.75 -4.03
CA HIS A 164 -12.39 26.23 -2.71
C HIS A 164 -13.18 24.90 -2.75
N HIS A 165 -13.24 24.23 -3.91
CA HIS A 165 -13.93 22.96 -4.11
C HIS A 165 -13.39 22.24 -5.37
N PHE A 166 -13.74 20.98 -5.53
CA PHE A 166 -13.50 20.19 -6.74
C PHE A 166 -14.82 19.77 -7.40
N ASP A 167 -14.97 20.05 -8.69
CA ASP A 167 -16.13 19.60 -9.49
C ASP A 167 -15.87 18.20 -10.04
N ALA A 168 -16.43 17.19 -9.36
CA ALA A 168 -16.40 15.79 -9.76
C ALA A 168 -17.60 15.37 -10.63
N SER A 169 -18.47 16.28 -11.06
CA SER A 169 -19.71 15.95 -11.78
C SER A 169 -19.48 15.35 -13.17
N GLY A 170 -18.31 15.58 -13.76
CA GLY A 170 -17.91 14.98 -15.04
C GLY A 170 -17.39 13.55 -14.95
N PHE A 171 -17.23 13.01 -13.74
CA PHE A 171 -16.61 11.70 -13.51
C PHE A 171 -17.66 10.64 -13.13
N ALA A 172 -17.36 9.38 -13.42
CA ALA A 172 -18.24 8.25 -13.09
C ALA A 172 -17.86 7.58 -11.76
N HIS A 173 -16.57 7.54 -11.44
CA HIS A 173 -16.05 6.82 -10.27
C HIS A 173 -14.86 7.53 -9.63
N PHE A 174 -14.61 7.18 -8.37
CA PHE A 174 -13.35 7.42 -7.67
C PHE A 174 -12.57 6.11 -7.61
N SER A 175 -11.27 6.15 -7.89
CA SER A 175 -10.41 4.97 -7.93
C SER A 175 -9.12 5.21 -7.17
N PHE A 176 -8.56 4.14 -6.61
CA PHE A 176 -7.26 4.16 -5.92
C PHE A 176 -6.69 2.75 -5.85
N TRP A 177 -5.37 2.63 -5.77
CA TRP A 177 -4.70 1.37 -5.43
C TRP A 177 -4.46 1.31 -3.92
N VAL A 178 -4.70 0.16 -3.31
CA VAL A 178 -4.50 -0.05 -1.88
C VAL A 178 -3.89 -1.41 -1.58
N ARG A 179 -3.02 -1.47 -0.57
CA ARG A 179 -2.47 -2.70 -0.02
C ARG A 179 -2.39 -2.63 1.51
N GLY A 180 -2.99 -3.59 2.20
CA GLY A 180 -2.86 -3.79 3.64
C GLY A 180 -1.63 -4.62 4.01
N ALA A 181 -1.14 -4.46 5.24
CA ALA A 181 -0.04 -5.26 5.77
C ALA A 181 -0.48 -6.69 6.12
N SER A 182 -1.67 -6.86 6.70
CA SER A 182 -2.26 -8.16 7.05
C SER A 182 -3.28 -8.64 6.02
N GLY A 183 -3.97 -7.71 5.33
CA GLY A 183 -5.13 -7.97 4.48
C GLY A 183 -6.47 -7.92 5.22
N GLU A 184 -6.45 -7.69 6.53
CA GLU A 184 -7.65 -7.59 7.37
C GLU A 184 -7.87 -6.14 7.87
N GLU A 185 -7.09 -5.18 7.36
CA GLU A 185 -7.23 -3.77 7.71
C GLU A 185 -8.61 -3.24 7.30
N LEU A 186 -9.29 -2.62 8.27
CA LEU A 186 -10.57 -1.95 8.07
C LEU A 186 -10.35 -0.44 7.97
N PHE A 187 -11.00 0.17 6.99
CA PHE A 187 -11.02 1.61 6.79
C PHE A 187 -12.26 2.02 6.00
N GLU A 188 -12.61 3.30 6.08
CA GLU A 188 -13.71 3.91 5.36
C GLU A 188 -13.18 4.83 4.26
N ILE A 189 -13.89 4.93 3.14
CA ILE A 189 -13.64 5.94 2.11
C ILE A 189 -14.76 6.99 2.20
N GLY A 190 -14.40 8.26 2.40
CA GLY A 190 -15.31 9.37 2.56
C GLY A 190 -15.26 10.36 1.41
N LEU A 191 -16.41 10.86 0.98
CA LEU A 191 -16.54 12.10 0.20
C LEU A 191 -17.40 13.09 0.97
N LYS A 192 -16.92 14.33 1.08
CA LYS A 192 -17.63 15.44 1.71
C LYS A 192 -17.79 16.59 0.72
N ASP A 193 -18.96 17.21 0.67
CA ASP A 193 -19.21 18.43 -0.10
C ASP A 193 -19.07 19.71 0.75
N THR A 194 -19.13 20.86 0.08
CA THR A 194 -19.07 22.19 0.70
C THR A 194 -20.24 22.51 1.63
N ASP A 195 -21.35 21.77 1.56
CA ASP A 195 -22.49 21.91 2.48
C ASP A 195 -22.33 21.01 3.72
N ALA A 196 -21.13 20.49 3.93
CA ALA A 196 -20.78 19.55 4.99
C ALA A 196 -21.56 18.23 4.97
N ARG A 197 -22.17 17.85 3.83
CA ARG A 197 -22.73 16.50 3.67
C ARG A 197 -21.61 15.54 3.33
N GLU A 198 -21.49 14.50 4.13
CA GLU A 198 -20.48 13.48 4.00
C GLU A 198 -21.13 12.11 3.85
N THR A 199 -20.58 11.28 2.99
CA THR A 199 -20.90 9.85 2.94
C THR A 199 -19.61 9.07 3.02
N LYS A 200 -19.60 8.11 3.93
CA LYS A 200 -18.51 7.15 4.10
C LYS A 200 -19.00 5.76 3.75
N ILE A 201 -18.15 5.01 3.07
CA ILE A 201 -18.39 3.61 2.74
C ILE A 201 -17.28 2.75 3.36
N ASP A 202 -17.65 1.56 3.84
CA ASP A 202 -16.69 0.61 4.39
C ASP A 202 -15.91 -0.07 3.26
N ALA A 203 -14.57 -0.08 3.34
CA ALA A 203 -13.72 -0.71 2.33
C ALA A 203 -13.92 -2.24 2.25
N LYS A 204 -14.33 -2.88 3.35
CA LYS A 204 -14.59 -4.33 3.41
C LYS A 204 -15.71 -4.79 2.46
N ASP A 205 -16.60 -3.88 2.08
CA ASP A 205 -17.72 -4.17 1.17
C ASP A 205 -17.27 -4.18 -0.30
N TRP A 206 -16.06 -3.63 -0.57
CA TRP A 206 -15.50 -3.45 -1.91
C TRP A 206 -14.25 -4.29 -2.17
N ILE A 207 -13.60 -4.77 -1.11
CA ILE A 207 -12.28 -5.38 -1.19
C ILE A 207 -12.27 -6.72 -0.44
N ALA A 208 -11.95 -7.80 -1.15
CA ALA A 208 -11.69 -9.07 -0.48
C ALA A 208 -10.35 -9.02 0.29
N ALA A 209 -10.30 -9.66 1.46
CA ALA A 209 -9.10 -9.65 2.31
C ALA A 209 -7.83 -10.16 1.60
N SER A 210 -7.97 -11.16 0.71
CA SER A 210 -6.87 -11.67 -0.12
C SER A 210 -6.29 -10.61 -1.05
N ASP A 211 -7.16 -9.76 -1.60
CA ASP A 211 -6.78 -8.75 -2.58
C ASP A 211 -6.14 -7.56 -1.88
N LEU A 212 -6.65 -7.19 -0.70
CA LEU A 212 -6.05 -6.17 0.14
C LEU A 212 -4.59 -6.51 0.52
N ARG A 213 -4.30 -7.76 0.89
CA ARG A 213 -2.92 -8.17 1.21
C ARG A 213 -1.96 -8.06 0.02
N ASN A 214 -2.43 -8.39 -1.18
CA ASN A 214 -1.59 -8.42 -2.38
C ASN A 214 -1.49 -7.05 -3.06
N GLY A 215 -2.42 -6.15 -2.76
CA GLY A 215 -2.55 -4.86 -3.42
C GLY A 215 -3.54 -4.95 -4.57
N VAL A 216 -4.54 -4.08 -4.55
CA VAL A 216 -5.66 -4.09 -5.50
C VAL A 216 -6.06 -2.68 -5.88
N GLU A 217 -6.52 -2.53 -7.13
CA GLU A 217 -7.15 -1.31 -7.61
C GLU A 217 -8.64 -1.35 -7.31
N VAL A 218 -9.10 -0.36 -6.55
CA VAL A 218 -10.47 -0.22 -6.10
C VAL A 218 -11.12 0.87 -6.94
N ILE A 219 -12.30 0.57 -7.49
CA ILE A 219 -13.09 1.50 -8.29
C ILE A 219 -14.47 1.63 -7.64
N VAL A 220 -14.74 2.79 -7.06
CA VAL A 220 -15.98 3.10 -6.36
C VAL A 220 -16.83 4.04 -7.23
N PRO A 221 -18.01 3.63 -7.71
CA PRO A 221 -18.93 4.50 -8.42
C PRO A 221 -19.33 5.73 -7.57
N LEU A 222 -19.38 6.92 -8.18
CA LEU A 222 -19.77 8.14 -7.45
C LEU A 222 -21.23 8.11 -6.96
N THR A 223 -22.04 7.19 -7.50
CA THR A 223 -23.42 6.93 -7.06
C THR A 223 -23.53 6.36 -5.65
N GLU A 224 -22.47 5.74 -5.13
CA GLU A 224 -22.42 5.18 -3.78
C GLU A 224 -22.39 6.26 -2.69
N PHE A 225 -21.85 7.43 -3.01
CA PHE A 225 -21.78 8.58 -2.11
C PHE A 225 -23.10 9.38 -2.13
N LYS A 226 -24.18 8.76 -1.65
CA LYS A 226 -25.55 9.30 -1.71
C LYS A 226 -25.69 10.63 -0.94
N GLY A 227 -26.33 11.63 -1.56
CA GLY A 227 -26.59 12.91 -0.90
C GLY A 227 -25.44 13.93 -0.95
N VAL A 228 -24.22 13.52 -1.29
CA VAL A 228 -23.09 14.43 -1.56
C VAL A 228 -23.31 15.17 -2.90
N LYS A 229 -23.08 16.49 -2.96
CA LYS A 229 -23.04 17.29 -4.20
C LYS A 229 -21.70 17.13 -4.91
N LYS A 230 -21.68 16.47 -6.07
CA LYS A 230 -20.44 16.16 -6.80
C LYS A 230 -19.85 17.40 -7.48
N GLN A 231 -20.67 18.42 -7.74
CA GLN A 231 -20.21 19.68 -8.33
C GLN A 231 -19.31 20.50 -7.37
N SER A 232 -19.37 20.21 -6.07
CA SER A 232 -18.71 21.02 -5.04
C SER A 232 -18.13 20.15 -3.93
N LEU A 233 -17.27 19.20 -4.30
CA LEU A 233 -16.56 18.38 -3.32
C LEU A 233 -15.60 19.25 -2.50
N ASN A 234 -15.67 19.11 -1.18
CA ASN A 234 -14.78 19.75 -0.22
C ASN A 234 -13.57 18.85 0.12
N ASN A 235 -13.79 17.54 0.29
CA ASN A 235 -12.70 16.60 0.51
C ASN A 235 -13.00 15.15 0.09
N VAL A 236 -11.91 14.39 -0.07
CA VAL A 236 -11.89 12.92 -0.08
C VAL A 236 -11.03 12.45 1.08
N SER A 237 -11.48 11.41 1.79
CA SER A 237 -10.81 10.93 2.99
C SER A 237 -10.75 9.40 3.08
N PHE A 238 -9.71 8.92 3.75
CA PHE A 238 -9.60 7.57 4.28
C PHE A 238 -9.71 7.67 5.80
N SER A 239 -10.82 7.16 6.35
CA SER A 239 -11.16 7.29 7.76
C SER A 239 -11.01 5.97 8.51
N PHE A 240 -10.75 6.08 9.80
CA PHE A 240 -10.60 4.98 10.73
C PHE A 240 -11.44 5.29 11.97
N ASN A 241 -12.28 4.36 12.40
CA ASN A 241 -13.10 4.51 13.60
C ASN A 241 -12.66 3.52 14.70
N ALA A 242 -13.20 3.69 15.90
CA ALA A 242 -12.83 2.89 17.07
C ALA A 242 -12.97 1.36 16.88
N LEU A 243 -13.78 0.90 15.93
CA LEU A 243 -13.98 -0.53 15.63
C LEU A 243 -12.93 -1.09 14.67
N HIS A 244 -12.14 -0.25 14.01
CA HIS A 244 -11.12 -0.68 13.04
C HIS A 244 -9.82 -1.16 13.68
N GLY A 245 -9.63 -0.92 14.99
CA GLY A 245 -8.45 -1.32 15.73
C GLY A 245 -7.18 -0.63 15.22
N SER A 246 -6.15 -1.43 14.93
CA SER A 246 -4.86 -0.93 14.43
C SER A 246 -4.46 -1.61 13.14
N GLY A 247 -3.70 -0.90 12.30
CA GLY A 247 -3.27 -1.41 11.02
C GLY A 247 -2.34 -0.49 10.27
N SER A 248 -1.88 -0.97 9.12
CA SER A 248 -1.07 -0.18 8.19
C SER A 248 -1.53 -0.47 6.76
N ILE A 249 -1.87 0.58 6.02
CA ILE A 249 -2.24 0.48 4.61
C ILE A 249 -1.31 1.36 3.76
N CYS A 250 -1.04 0.89 2.55
CA CYS A 250 -0.40 1.63 1.47
C CYS A 250 -1.47 2.05 0.47
N ILE A 251 -1.47 3.31 0.06
CA ILE A 251 -2.39 3.89 -0.92
C ILE A 251 -1.58 4.55 -2.03
N ASP A 252 -1.99 4.37 -3.28
CA ASP A 252 -1.37 4.99 -4.45
C ASP A 252 -2.46 5.26 -5.51
N SER A 253 -2.14 6.06 -6.52
CA SER A 253 -2.89 6.16 -7.78
C SER A 253 -4.36 6.57 -7.58
N MET A 254 -4.60 7.50 -6.66
CA MET A 254 -5.93 8.07 -6.44
C MET A 254 -6.35 8.93 -7.64
N ALA A 255 -7.54 8.69 -8.17
CA ALA A 255 -8.05 9.43 -9.33
C ALA A 255 -9.58 9.40 -9.41
N PHE A 256 -10.16 10.49 -9.90
CA PHE A 256 -11.52 10.47 -10.43
C PHE A 256 -11.47 10.08 -11.91
N GLY A 257 -12.33 9.15 -12.32
CA GLY A 257 -12.26 8.50 -13.62
C GLY A 257 -13.61 8.23 -14.26
N GLY A 258 -13.54 7.87 -15.55
CA GLY A 258 -14.68 7.68 -16.43
C GLY A 258 -15.28 9.02 -16.88
N LYS A 259 -15.49 9.21 -18.20
CA LYS A 259 -16.32 10.32 -18.65
C LYS A 259 -17.76 9.96 -18.32
N GLY A 260 -18.41 10.73 -17.45
CA GLY A 260 -19.85 10.84 -17.52
C GLY A 260 -20.14 11.33 -18.94
N SER A 261 -20.74 10.47 -19.78
CA SER A 261 -21.22 10.91 -21.09
C SER A 261 -22.22 12.03 -20.82
N ARG A 262 -21.77 13.28 -20.90
CA ARG A 262 -22.64 14.44 -21.02
C ARG A 262 -23.42 14.22 -22.31
N ALA A 263 -24.69 13.85 -22.17
CA ALA A 263 -25.69 13.98 -23.21
C ALA A 263 -26.06 15.45 -23.37
#